data_AF-A0A2V7B740-F1
#
_entry.id   AF-A0A2V7B740-F1
#
_cell.length_a   1.000
_cell.length_b   1.000
_cell.length_c   1.000
_cell.angle_alpha   90.00
_cell.angle_beta   90.00
_cell.angle_gamma   90.00
#
_symmetry.space_group_name_H-M   'P 1'
#
loop_
_entity.id
_entity.type
_entity.pdbx_description
1 polymer ?
#
loop_
_entity_poly.entity_id
_entity_poly.type
_entity_poly.pdbx_seq_one_letter_code
_entity_poly.pdbx_strand_id
1 'polypeptide(L)' 'MATIIIRNLDDEVAERLRLQARLRGVSAEQEARRILADGTRSSRAEIATRAAAIRARQRPQRSRGVDLIREDRER' A
#
# COMPACT_ATOMS: atom_id res chain seq x y z
N MET A 1 -11.45 -8.60 -6.09
CA MET A 1 -10.24 -9.39 -5.75
C MET A 1 -9.31 -9.31 -6.96
N ALA A 2 -8.04 -8.99 -6.74
CA ALA A 2 -7.04 -8.98 -7.81
C ALA A 2 -6.27 -10.31 -7.80
N THR A 3 -5.87 -10.79 -8.98
CA THR A 3 -5.07 -12.01 -9.14
C THR A 3 -3.70 -11.65 -9.69
N ILE A 4 -2.64 -12.25 -9.14
CA ILE A 4 -1.26 -12.05 -9.56
C ILE A 4 -0.64 -13.42 -9.86
N ILE A 5 0.09 -13.51 -10.97
CA ILE A 5 0.91 -14.68 -11.33
C ILE A 5 2.36 -14.23 -11.32
N ILE A 6 3.18 -14.85 -10.47
CA ILE A 6 4.62 -14.63 -10.42
C ILE A 6 5.27 -15.73 -11.26
N ARG A 7 5.83 -15.36 -12.42
CA ARG A 7 6.56 -16.29 -13.31
C ARG A 7 8.04 -16.29 -12.98
N ASN A 8 8.71 -17.42 -13.20
CA ASN A 8 10.14 -17.60 -12.96
C ASN A 8 10.56 -17.22 -11.52
N LEU A 9 9.74 -17.62 -10.53
CA LEU A 9 10.11 -17.48 -9.13
C LEU A 9 11.24 -18.46 -8.83
N ASP A 10 12.28 -17.98 -8.15
CA ASP A 10 13.38 -18.82 -7.68
C ASP A 10 12.84 -19.98 -6.82
N ASP A 11 13.29 -21.19 -7.12
CA ASP A 11 12.85 -22.41 -6.44
C ASP A 11 13.16 -22.36 -4.93
N GLU A 12 14.29 -21.76 -4.54
CA GLU A 12 14.64 -21.60 -3.13
C GLU A 12 13.64 -20.68 -2.40
N VAL A 13 13.16 -19.64 -3.10
CA VAL A 13 12.15 -18.73 -2.56
C VAL A 13 10.80 -19.43 -2.44
N ALA A 14 10.43 -20.24 -3.43
CA ALA A 14 9.20 -21.03 -3.40
C ALA A 14 9.21 -22.04 -2.23
N GLU A 15 10.32 -22.74 -2.01
CA GLU A 15 10.49 -23.67 -0.90
C GLU A 15 10.43 -22.98 0.47
N ARG A 16 11.13 -21.85 0.62
CA ARG A 16 11.06 -21.06 1.85
C ARG A 16 9.64 -20.59 2.16
N LEU A 17 8.89 -20.15 1.15
CA LEU A 17 7.50 -19.73 1.32
C LEU A 17 6.61 -20.89 1.80
N ARG A 18 6.76 -22.08 1.19
CA ARG A 18 6.04 -23.29 1.61
C ARG A 18 6.38 -23.69 3.04
N LEU A 19 7.66 -23.64 3.42
CA LEU A 19 8.11 -23.92 4.77
C LEU A 19 7.50 -22.93 5.78
N GLN A 20 7.53 -21.63 5.49
CA GLN A 20 6.93 -20.59 6.33
C GLN A 20 5.42 -20.81 6.52
N ALA A 21 4.71 -21.13 5.44
CA ALA A 21 3.29 -21.44 5.49
C ALA A 21 3.00 -22.67 6.36
N ARG A 22 3.79 -23.74 6.21
CA ARG A 22 3.68 -24.96 7.02
C ARG A 22 3.93 -24.70 8.50
N LEU A 23 4.96 -23.93 8.84
CA LEU A 23 5.26 -23.56 10.23
C LEU A 23 4.13 -22.76 10.89
N ARG A 24 3.37 -21.99 10.10
CA ARG A 24 2.20 -21.23 10.58
C ARG A 24 0.87 -21.97 10.48
N GLY A 25 0.84 -23.16 9.89
CA GLY A 25 -0.38 -23.92 9.67
C GLY A 25 -1.36 -23.26 8.68
N VAL A 26 -0.85 -22.49 7.72
CA VAL A 26 -1.67 -21.80 6.68
C VAL A 26 -1.28 -22.25 5.27
N SER A 27 -2.08 -21.87 4.26
CA SER A 27 -1.74 -22.14 2.87
C SER A 27 -0.57 -21.26 2.39
N ALA A 28 0.18 -21.73 1.38
CA ALA A 28 1.24 -20.94 0.76
C ALA A 28 0.71 -19.63 0.14
N GLU A 29 -0.51 -19.66 -0.39
CA GLU A 29 -1.20 -18.49 -0.93
C GLU A 29 -1.53 -17.46 0.16
N GLN A 30 -2.01 -17.90 1.32
CA GLN A 30 -2.29 -17.03 2.45
C GLN A 30 -1.01 -16.41 3.01
N GLU A 31 0.08 -17.18 3.07
CA GLU A 31 1.39 -16.66 3.48
C GLU A 31 1.94 -15.64 2.47
N ALA A 32 1.84 -15.92 1.17
CA ALA A 32 2.22 -14.98 0.12
C ALA A 32 1.44 -13.67 0.23
N ARG A 33 0.12 -13.77 0.45
CA ARG A 33 -0.75 -12.60 0.64
C ARG A 33 -0.33 -11.78 1.86
N ARG A 34 0.02 -12.44 2.97
CA ARG A 34 0.50 -11.78 4.19
C ARG A 34 1.82 -11.04 3.95
N ILE A 35 2.80 -11.70 3.32
CA ILE A 35 4.10 -11.09 3.00
C ILE A 35 3.92 -9.89 2.06
N LEU A 36 3.08 -10.02 1.02
CA LEU A 36 2.80 -8.91 0.11
C LEU A 36 2.09 -7.76 0.83
N ALA A 37 1.10 -8.05 1.68
CA ALA A 37 0.42 -7.03 2.47
C ALA A 37 1.38 -6.31 3.43
N ASP A 38 2.26 -7.04 4.10
CA ASP A 38 3.23 -6.46 5.02
C ASP A 38 4.32 -5.67 4.28
N GLY A 39 4.83 -6.20 3.16
CA GLY A 39 5.90 -5.58 2.37
C GLY A 39 5.44 -4.39 1.52
N THR A 40 4.13 -4.27 1.24
CA THR A 40 3.58 -3.11 0.52
C THR A 40 3.11 -1.99 1.44
N ARG A 41 3.13 -2.19 2.77
CA ARG A 41 2.81 -1.12 3.72
C ARG A 41 3.90 -0.07 3.68
N SER A 42 3.53 1.14 3.28
CA SER A 42 4.39 2.31 3.50
C SER A 42 4.44 2.63 4.99
N SER A 43 5.65 2.87 5.50
CA SER A 43 5.83 3.42 6.83
C SER A 43 5.20 4.81 6.94
N ARG A 44 4.85 5.22 8.16
CA ARG A 44 4.35 6.59 8.41
C ARG A 44 5.35 7.65 7.93
N ALA A 45 6.64 7.38 8.04
CA ALA A 45 7.70 8.27 7.57
C ALA A 45 7.68 8.41 6.04
N GLU A 46 7.59 7.30 5.29
CA GLU A 46 7.49 7.35 3.83
C GLU A 46 6.23 8.07 3.35
N ILE A 47 5.10 7.84 4.02
CA ILE A 47 3.86 8.56 3.76
C ILE A 47 4.03 10.05 3.99
N ALA A 48 4.62 10.44 5.12
CA ALA A 48 4.87 11.85 5.46
C ALA A 48 5.81 12.52 4.44
N THR A 49 6.89 11.85 4.04
CA THR A 49 7.82 12.32 3.01
C THR A 49 7.12 12.50 1.67
N ARG A 50 6.30 11.52 1.25
CA ARG A 50 5.51 11.62 0.02
C ARG A 50 4.52 12.76 0.08
N ALA A 51 3.82 12.95 1.21
CA ALA A 51 2.90 14.05 1.42
C ALA A 51 3.60 15.41 1.43
N ALA A 52 4.81 15.51 1.97
CA ALA A 52 5.63 16.72 1.91
C ALA A 52 6.05 17.04 0.48
N ALA A 53 6.49 16.05 -0.30
CA ALA A 53 6.84 16.23 -1.71
C ALA A 53 5.64 16.67 -2.57
N ILE A 54 4.43 16.15 -2.30
CA ILE A 54 3.20 16.60 -2.95
C ILE A 54 2.91 18.06 -2.57
N ARG A 55 2.95 18.41 -1.28
CA ARG A 55 2.72 19.79 -0.80
C ARG A 55 3.70 20.78 -1.40
N ALA A 56 4.97 20.42 -1.57
CA ALA A 56 5.99 21.29 -2.18
C ALA A 56 5.69 21.63 -3.65
N ARG A 57 4.96 20.76 -4.36
CA ARG A 57 4.54 20.99 -5.76
C ARG A 57 3.26 21.80 -5.88
N GLN A 58 2.53 22.00 -4.79
CA GLN A 58 1.24 22.70 -4.77
C GLN A 58 1.43 24.15 -4.37
N ARG A 59 0.66 25.05 -4.98
CA ARG A 59 0.58 26.44 -4.49
C ARG A 59 -0.15 26.44 -3.14
N PRO A 60 0.27 27.26 -2.17
CA PRO A 60 -0.45 27.40 -0.91
C PRO A 60 -1.91 27.79 -1.16
N GLN A 61 -2.83 26.96 -0.66
CA GLN A 61 -4.26 27.25 -0.70
C GLN A 61 -4.57 28.37 0.29
N ARG A 62 -5.16 29.47 -0.20
CA ARG A 62 -5.53 30.63 0.62
C ARG A 62 -7.02 30.70 0.96
N SER A 63 -7.84 29.93 0.24
CA SER A 63 -9.27 29.82 0.51
C SER A 63 -9.52 29.15 1.86
N ARG A 64 -10.56 29.59 2.58
CA ARG A 64 -11.02 28.89 3.77
C ARG A 64 -11.89 27.73 3.35
N GLY A 65 -11.73 26.58 4.00
CA GLY A 65 -12.51 25.38 3.65
C GLY A 65 -14.02 25.60 3.74
N VAL A 66 -14.49 26.46 4.66
CA VAL A 66 -15.91 26.80 4.80
C VAL A 66 -16.49 27.52 3.57
N ASP A 67 -15.68 28.27 2.84
CA ASP A 67 -16.14 28.99 1.65
C ASP A 67 -16.28 28.00 0.48
N LEU A 68 -15.32 27.09 0.32
CA LEU A 68 -15.37 26.01 -0.67
C LEU A 68 -16.57 25.07 -0.46
N ILE A 69 -16.91 24.75 0.79
CA ILE A 69 -18.08 23.91 1.12
C ILE A 69 -19.40 24.61 0.77
N ARG A 70 -19.47 25.94 0.94
CA ARG A 70 -20.66 26.71 0.54
C ARG A 70 -20.81 26.75 -0.98
N GLU A 71 -19.72 27.05 -1.69
CA GLU A 71 -19.69 27.04 -3.16
C GLU A 71 -20.13 25.70 -3.74
N ASP A 72 -19.70 24.57 -3.16
CA ASP A 72 -20.06 23.23 -3.64
C ASP A 72 -21.55 22.89 -3.38
N ARG A 73 -22.14 23.41 -2.29
CA ARG A 73 -23.57 23.23 -1.97
C ARG A 73 -24.48 24.04 -2.90
N GLU A 74 -24.02 25.21 -3.32
CA GLU A 74 -24.79 26.14 -4.15
C GLU A 74 -24.73 25.82 -5.65
N ARG A 75 -24.00 24.75 -6.01
CA ARG A 75 -23.82 24.27 -7.39
C ARG A 75 -24.84 23.21 -7.77
#